data_AF-N1W1L9-F1
#
_entry.id   AF-N1W1L9-F1
#
_cell.length_a   1.000
_cell.length_b   1.000
_cell.length_c   1.000
_cell.angle_alpha   90.00
_cell.angle_beta   90.00
_cell.angle_gamma   90.00
#
_symmetry.space_group_name_H-M   'P 1'
#
loop_
_entity.id
_entity.type
_entity.pdbx_description
1 polymer ?
#
loop_
_entity_poly.entity_id
_entity_poly.type
_entity_poly.pdbx_seq_one_letter_code
_entity_poly.pdbx_strand_id
1 'polypeptide(L)'
;MRWKASEFWKNASPNELLDFFQSIEQGSDLKSLADHMLAEEEFCDLVFEYLWLLRSEEGSKRFLNDDNLTPELLMKFIYFGYGKQFLSGNFDSNAYFLQIRSLFDSAQSLRILSLAEEMDRDPTLKIHLLSNLDPQTWEAYFDILEGKNMTMQALLGIFSNLRENEIRKILLNSHTLYYYLRMMMVSGIKKGVDQTEKEMENRVRLESILDSIHVWETFCQGLGERFDFKSEATLSPNKRNPDRLSLVLRELKKLPAQDRGDVLVYMRGNGAVLDVWEETTILSALGNFDRVGKYF
;
A
#
# COMPACT_ATOMS: atom_id res chain seq x y z
N MET A 1 -21.37 27.96 9.96
CA MET A 1 -20.80 26.78 9.29
C MET A 1 -21.91 26.10 8.49
N ARG A 2 -21.85 26.14 7.15
CA ARG A 2 -22.90 25.63 6.26
C ARG A 2 -23.19 24.12 6.43
N TRP A 3 -22.22 23.34 6.89
CA TRP A 3 -22.31 21.89 7.05
C TRP A 3 -23.06 21.42 8.31
N LYS A 4 -23.31 22.30 9.29
CA LYS A 4 -24.03 21.97 10.53
C LYS A 4 -25.55 21.79 10.32
N ALA A 5 -26.04 22.06 9.12
CA ALA A 5 -27.41 21.77 8.73
C ALA A 5 -27.44 20.43 8.00
N SER A 6 -28.16 19.44 8.51
CA SER A 6 -28.33 18.14 7.83
C SER A 6 -28.95 18.29 6.42
N GLU A 7 -29.69 19.37 6.19
CA GLU A 7 -30.22 19.74 4.87
C GLU A 7 -29.15 20.05 3.83
N PHE A 8 -27.97 20.55 4.21
CA PHE A 8 -26.87 20.77 3.27
C PHE A 8 -26.44 19.44 2.66
N TRP A 9 -26.14 18.45 3.51
CA TRP A 9 -25.67 17.15 3.05
C TRP A 9 -26.72 16.36 2.28
N LYS A 10 -28.01 16.54 2.60
CA LYS A 10 -29.10 15.88 1.88
C LYS A 10 -29.36 16.47 0.49
N ASN A 11 -29.05 17.75 0.29
CA ASN A 11 -29.39 18.48 -0.94
C ASN A 11 -28.18 18.93 -1.77
N ALA A 12 -26.96 18.78 -1.25
CA ALA A 12 -25.75 19.22 -1.93
C ALA A 12 -25.49 18.41 -3.20
N SER A 13 -25.19 19.11 -4.29
CA SER A 13 -24.71 18.52 -5.53
C SER A 13 -23.25 18.04 -5.39
N PRO A 14 -22.79 17.13 -6.27
CA PRO A 14 -21.39 16.68 -6.26
C PRO A 14 -20.37 17.82 -6.32
N ASN A 15 -20.65 18.89 -7.07
CA ASN A 15 -19.77 20.05 -7.16
C ASN A 15 -19.73 20.85 -5.85
N GLU A 16 -20.86 21.03 -5.18
CA GLU A 16 -20.91 21.71 -3.88
C GLU A 16 -20.18 20.92 -2.79
N LEU A 17 -20.17 19.59 -2.90
CA LEU A 17 -19.43 18.70 -2.00
C LEU A 17 -17.92 18.72 -2.29
N LEU A 18 -17.53 18.76 -3.56
CA LEU A 18 -16.14 18.96 -3.94
C LEU A 18 -15.62 20.31 -3.44
N ASP A 19 -16.37 21.38 -3.70
CA ASP A 19 -16.07 22.71 -3.22
C ASP A 19 -15.99 22.71 -1.68
N PHE A 20 -16.88 21.98 -1.00
CA PHE A 20 -16.82 21.81 0.45
C PHE A 20 -15.54 21.12 0.91
N PHE A 21 -15.18 19.95 0.38
CA PHE A 21 -13.96 19.26 0.76
C PHE A 21 -12.69 20.04 0.39
N GLN A 22 -12.74 20.88 -0.64
CA GLN A 22 -11.65 21.77 -1.02
C GLN A 22 -11.57 23.03 -0.14
N SER A 23 -12.71 23.53 0.35
CA SER A 23 -12.82 24.75 1.16
C SER A 23 -12.82 24.50 2.66
N ILE A 24 -12.82 23.23 3.10
CA ILE A 24 -12.55 22.88 4.48
C ILE A 24 -11.16 23.45 4.85
N GLU A 25 -11.16 24.41 5.76
CA GLU A 25 -9.96 24.97 6.36
C GLU A 25 -9.53 24.09 7.55
N GLN A 26 -8.23 23.79 7.64
CA GLN A 26 -7.65 23.01 8.74
C GLN A 26 -7.91 23.69 10.10
N GLY A 27 -8.19 22.89 11.15
CA GLY A 27 -8.33 23.39 12.52
C GLY A 27 -9.66 23.03 13.20
N SER A 28 -10.27 24.01 13.90
CA SER A 28 -11.43 23.79 14.78
C SER A 28 -12.69 23.29 14.05
N ASP A 29 -12.84 23.62 12.78
CA ASP A 29 -14.05 23.32 12.00
C ASP A 29 -14.08 21.85 11.57
N LEU A 30 -12.92 21.31 11.17
CA LEU A 30 -12.70 19.90 10.89
C LEU A 30 -12.91 19.02 12.12
N LYS A 31 -12.33 19.43 13.26
CA LYS A 31 -12.55 18.75 14.53
C LYS A 31 -14.03 18.71 14.90
N SER A 32 -14.72 19.85 14.79
CA SER A 32 -16.16 19.91 15.08
C SER A 32 -16.98 19.01 14.15
N LEU A 33 -16.58 18.83 12.89
CA LEU A 33 -17.24 17.92 11.95
C LEU A 33 -16.97 16.46 12.33
N ALA A 34 -15.72 16.11 12.61
CA ALA A 34 -15.33 14.77 13.04
C ALA A 34 -16.05 14.35 14.33
N ASP A 35 -16.11 15.23 15.33
CA ASP A 35 -16.84 15.01 16.58
C ASP A 35 -18.34 14.74 16.31
N HIS A 36 -18.93 15.42 15.34
CA HIS A 36 -20.33 15.21 14.96
C HIS A 36 -20.55 13.88 14.22
N MET A 37 -19.65 13.51 13.31
CA MET A 37 -19.66 12.20 12.65
C MET A 37 -19.52 11.04 13.65
N LEU A 38 -18.79 11.22 14.74
CA LEU A 38 -18.71 10.23 15.82
C LEU A 38 -20.01 10.13 16.62
N ALA A 39 -20.71 11.24 16.81
CA ALA A 39 -21.92 11.31 17.62
C ALA A 39 -23.20 10.85 16.89
N GLU A 40 -23.28 11.01 15.56
CA GLU A 40 -24.48 10.74 14.76
C GLU A 40 -24.16 9.80 13.58
N GLU A 41 -24.58 8.53 13.70
CA GLU A 41 -24.26 7.47 12.73
C GLU A 41 -24.86 7.73 11.34
N GLU A 42 -26.12 8.15 11.25
CA GLU A 42 -26.76 8.48 9.96
C GLU A 42 -26.05 9.62 9.24
N PHE A 43 -25.58 10.62 9.99
CA PHE A 43 -24.79 11.72 9.44
C PHE A 43 -23.43 11.23 8.96
N CYS A 44 -22.77 10.38 9.73
CA CYS A 44 -21.50 9.76 9.38
C CYS A 44 -21.59 8.97 8.06
N ASP A 45 -22.60 8.12 7.93
CA ASP A 45 -22.85 7.32 6.71
C ASP A 45 -23.09 8.23 5.50
N LEU A 46 -23.87 9.30 5.66
CA LEU A 46 -24.12 10.27 4.59
C LEU A 46 -22.82 10.95 4.13
N VAL A 47 -21.96 11.37 5.06
CA VAL A 47 -20.65 11.95 4.73
C VAL A 47 -19.75 10.90 4.07
N PHE A 48 -19.77 9.65 4.53
CA PHE A 48 -19.00 8.55 3.94
C PHE A 48 -19.46 8.19 2.53
N GLU A 49 -20.75 8.25 2.20
CA GLU A 49 -21.23 8.09 0.81
C GLU A 49 -20.52 9.08 -0.11
N TYR A 50 -20.46 10.35 0.29
CA TYR A 50 -19.85 11.38 -0.54
C TYR A 50 -18.33 11.27 -0.62
N LEU A 51 -17.67 11.03 0.52
CA LEU A 51 -16.23 10.74 0.51
C LEU A 51 -15.90 9.51 -0.34
N TRP A 52 -16.74 8.49 -0.30
CA TRP A 52 -16.55 7.30 -1.12
C TRP A 52 -16.73 7.61 -2.60
N LEU A 53 -17.77 8.34 -2.99
CA LEU A 53 -17.99 8.75 -4.38
C LEU A 53 -16.85 9.61 -4.93
N LEU A 54 -16.31 10.52 -4.11
CA LEU A 54 -15.27 11.50 -4.48
C LEU A 54 -13.86 11.06 -4.05
N ARG A 55 -13.66 9.81 -3.64
CA ARG A 55 -12.40 9.31 -3.03
C ARG A 55 -11.14 9.53 -3.86
N SER A 56 -11.26 9.66 -5.18
CA SER A 56 -10.11 9.90 -6.06
C SER A 56 -9.66 11.36 -6.11
N GLU A 57 -10.48 12.27 -5.58
CA GLU A 57 -10.30 13.72 -5.66
C GLU A 57 -9.37 14.23 -4.57
N GLU A 58 -8.53 15.22 -4.90
CA GLU A 58 -7.50 15.75 -4.00
C GLU A 58 -8.08 16.33 -2.70
N GLY A 59 -9.25 16.96 -2.76
CA GLY A 59 -9.94 17.48 -1.57
C GLY A 59 -10.32 16.38 -0.58
N SER A 60 -10.89 15.28 -1.08
CA SER A 60 -11.28 14.13 -0.25
C SER A 60 -10.05 13.42 0.33
N LYS A 61 -8.96 13.30 -0.43
CA LYS A 61 -7.70 12.75 0.10
C LYS A 61 -7.11 13.63 1.21
N ARG A 62 -7.09 14.95 1.03
CA ARG A 62 -6.64 15.87 2.07
C ARG A 62 -7.48 15.75 3.34
N PHE A 63 -8.80 15.64 3.18
CA PHE A 63 -9.71 15.43 4.31
C PHE A 63 -9.41 14.13 5.06
N LEU A 64 -9.23 13.01 4.33
CA LEU A 64 -8.94 11.70 4.92
C LEU A 64 -7.58 11.64 5.66
N ASN A 65 -6.64 12.52 5.31
CA ASN A 65 -5.31 12.61 5.92
C ASN A 65 -5.19 13.75 6.93
N ASP A 66 -6.30 14.36 7.35
CA ASP A 66 -6.27 15.38 8.39
C ASP A 66 -6.13 14.76 9.79
N ASP A 67 -5.35 15.42 10.65
CA ASP A 67 -5.10 14.96 12.03
C ASP A 67 -6.37 14.95 12.90
N ASN A 68 -7.36 15.77 12.56
CA ASN A 68 -8.63 15.83 13.30
C ASN A 68 -9.53 14.61 13.03
N LEU A 69 -9.30 13.87 11.94
CA LEU A 69 -9.99 12.61 11.70
C LEU A 69 -9.36 11.52 12.58
N THR A 70 -10.18 10.95 13.46
CA THR A 70 -9.71 9.93 14.39
C THR A 70 -9.53 8.57 13.70
N PRO A 71 -8.60 7.72 14.15
CA PRO A 71 -8.41 6.38 13.62
C PRO A 71 -9.72 5.57 13.54
N GLU A 72 -10.62 5.72 14.50
CA GLU A 72 -11.91 5.03 14.53
C GLU A 72 -12.82 5.45 13.37
N LEU A 73 -12.89 6.75 13.05
CA LEU A 73 -13.63 7.23 11.88
C LEU A 73 -13.04 6.71 10.58
N LEU A 74 -11.72 6.68 10.48
CA LEU A 74 -11.03 6.17 9.28
C LEU A 74 -11.31 4.67 9.10
N MET A 75 -11.30 3.89 10.18
CA MET A 75 -11.66 2.47 10.13
C MET A 75 -13.12 2.27 9.70
N LYS A 76 -14.06 3.06 10.22
CA LYS A 76 -15.45 3.01 9.77
C LYS A 76 -15.56 3.35 8.28
N PHE A 77 -14.84 4.36 7.79
CA PHE A 77 -14.81 4.68 6.36
C PHE A 77 -14.26 3.53 5.50
N ILE A 78 -13.17 2.88 5.93
CA ILE A 78 -12.60 1.72 5.25
C ILE A 78 -13.61 0.58 5.18
N TYR A 79 -14.34 0.26 6.25
CA TYR A 79 -15.32 -0.83 6.21
C TYR A 79 -16.63 -0.45 5.52
N PHE A 80 -17.00 0.83 5.53
CA PHE A 80 -18.09 1.36 4.73
C PHE A 80 -17.85 1.10 3.23
N GLY A 81 -16.67 1.49 2.71
CA GLY A 81 -16.29 1.24 1.32
C GLY A 81 -16.20 -0.26 0.99
N TYR A 82 -15.74 -1.07 1.95
CA TYR A 82 -15.64 -2.52 1.80
C TYR A 82 -17.04 -3.13 1.59
N GLY A 83 -18.00 -2.76 2.44
CA GLY A 83 -19.39 -3.19 2.31
C GLY A 83 -20.01 -2.78 0.97
N LYS A 84 -19.73 -1.55 0.49
CA LYS A 84 -20.19 -1.09 -0.83
C LYS A 84 -19.66 -1.94 -1.97
N GLN A 85 -18.35 -2.23 -1.99
CA GLN A 85 -17.79 -3.04 -3.06
C GLN A 85 -18.21 -4.51 -2.96
N PHE A 86 -18.34 -5.06 -1.75
CA PHE A 86 -18.84 -6.41 -1.54
C PHE A 86 -20.23 -6.61 -2.17
N LEU A 87 -21.14 -5.65 -1.96
CA LEU A 87 -22.49 -5.67 -2.53
C LEU A 87 -22.52 -5.58 -4.07
N SER A 88 -21.45 -5.12 -4.72
CA SER A 88 -21.38 -5.00 -6.18
C SER A 88 -21.09 -6.32 -6.92
N GLY A 89 -20.75 -7.40 -6.21
CA GLY A 89 -20.71 -8.77 -6.75
C GLY A 89 -19.41 -9.24 -7.40
N ASN A 90 -18.40 -8.36 -7.60
CA ASN A 90 -17.07 -8.72 -8.11
C ASN A 90 -15.96 -8.21 -7.17
N PHE A 91 -15.98 -8.69 -5.94
CA PHE A 91 -15.10 -8.17 -4.88
C PHE A 91 -13.79 -8.94 -4.75
N ASP A 92 -12.66 -8.24 -4.90
CA ASP A 92 -11.32 -8.70 -4.54
C ASP A 92 -10.78 -7.84 -3.40
N SER A 93 -10.65 -8.44 -2.21
CA SER A 93 -10.16 -7.76 -1.01
C SER A 93 -8.77 -7.15 -1.18
N ASN A 94 -7.86 -7.80 -1.91
CA ASN A 94 -6.51 -7.29 -2.10
C ASN A 94 -6.51 -6.06 -3.02
N ALA A 95 -7.29 -6.12 -4.10
CA ALA A 95 -7.47 -4.97 -5.00
C ALA A 95 -8.12 -3.79 -4.25
N TYR A 96 -9.10 -4.07 -3.39
CA TYR A 96 -9.73 -3.08 -2.54
C TYR A 96 -8.75 -2.42 -1.57
N PHE A 97 -8.00 -3.21 -0.78
CA PHE A 97 -7.07 -2.65 0.19
C PHE A 97 -5.87 -1.96 -0.47
N LEU A 98 -5.50 -2.35 -1.69
CA LEU A 98 -4.55 -1.60 -2.50
C LEU A 98 -5.09 -0.22 -2.90
N GLN A 99 -6.38 -0.12 -3.25
CA GLN A 99 -7.02 1.18 -3.49
C GLN A 99 -7.07 2.01 -2.20
N ILE A 100 -7.46 1.41 -1.08
CA ILE A 100 -7.51 2.09 0.22
C ILE A 100 -6.14 2.63 0.62
N ARG A 101 -5.07 1.84 0.43
CA ARG A 101 -3.69 2.28 0.66
C ARG A 101 -3.38 3.59 -0.05
N SER A 102 -3.87 3.77 -1.29
CA SER A 102 -3.61 4.98 -2.08
C SER A 102 -4.36 6.23 -1.62
N LEU A 103 -5.30 6.10 -0.69
CA LEU A 103 -6.07 7.22 -0.13
C LEU A 103 -5.37 7.85 1.08
N PHE A 104 -4.53 7.09 1.77
CA PHE A 104 -3.85 7.52 2.99
C PHE A 104 -2.39 7.81 2.73
N ASP A 105 -1.85 8.80 3.43
CA ASP A 105 -0.42 8.99 3.54
C ASP A 105 0.17 8.05 4.60
N SER A 106 1.49 8.10 4.68
CA SER A 106 2.30 7.30 5.58
C SER A 106 1.97 7.56 7.06
N ALA A 107 1.79 8.82 7.46
CA ALA A 107 1.50 9.20 8.85
C ALA A 107 0.09 8.74 9.26
N GLN A 108 -0.90 8.91 8.39
CA GLN A 108 -2.26 8.48 8.64
C GLN A 108 -2.38 6.96 8.69
N SER A 109 -1.63 6.25 7.85
CA SER A 109 -1.54 4.79 7.91
C SER A 109 -1.00 4.31 9.26
N LEU A 110 0.02 4.99 9.81
CA LEU A 110 0.55 4.70 11.15
C LEU A 110 -0.48 4.96 12.26
N ARG A 111 -1.26 6.04 12.15
CA ARG A 111 -2.33 6.36 13.12
C ARG A 111 -3.40 5.27 13.14
N ILE A 112 -3.80 4.75 11.98
CA ILE A 112 -4.73 3.61 11.89
C ILE A 112 -4.09 2.34 12.48
N LEU A 113 -2.83 2.05 12.13
CA LEU A 113 -2.08 0.89 12.66
C LEU A 113 -1.94 0.89 14.18
N SER A 114 -2.06 2.04 14.82
CA SER A 114 -1.99 2.18 16.28
C SER A 114 -3.22 1.62 17.01
N LEU A 115 -4.34 1.37 16.30
CA LEU A 115 -5.54 0.68 16.80
C LEU A 115 -5.30 -0.84 16.93
N ALA A 116 -4.56 -1.23 17.96
CA ALA A 116 -4.04 -2.60 18.06
C ALA A 116 -5.11 -3.70 18.02
N GLU A 117 -6.24 -3.54 18.72
CA GLU A 117 -7.27 -4.58 18.82
C GLU A 117 -8.03 -4.81 17.50
N GLU A 118 -8.36 -3.74 16.79
CA GLU A 118 -9.03 -3.79 15.49
C GLU A 118 -8.09 -4.32 14.41
N MET A 119 -6.83 -3.88 14.43
CA MET A 119 -5.84 -4.27 13.43
C MET A 119 -5.40 -5.73 13.55
N ASP A 120 -5.44 -6.32 14.73
CA ASP A 120 -5.14 -7.74 14.92
C ASP A 120 -6.23 -8.66 14.34
N ARG A 121 -7.44 -8.14 14.09
CA ARG A 121 -8.55 -8.90 13.48
C ARG A 121 -8.49 -8.90 11.95
N ASP A 122 -7.80 -7.94 11.33
CA ASP A 122 -7.69 -7.81 9.87
C ASP A 122 -6.22 -7.76 9.42
N PRO A 123 -5.56 -8.93 9.30
CA PRO A 123 -4.17 -8.98 8.89
C PRO A 123 -3.99 -8.37 7.49
N THR A 124 -4.89 -8.61 6.54
CA THR A 124 -4.73 -8.11 5.17
C THR A 124 -4.67 -6.58 5.14
N LEU A 125 -5.62 -5.89 5.78
CA LEU A 125 -5.56 -4.42 5.90
C LEU A 125 -4.26 -3.98 6.59
N LYS A 126 -3.85 -4.67 7.65
CA LYS A 126 -2.61 -4.37 8.40
C LYS A 126 -1.38 -4.41 7.51
N ILE A 127 -1.16 -5.46 6.70
CA ILE A 127 -0.02 -5.48 5.78
C ILE A 127 -0.14 -4.34 4.77
N HIS A 128 -1.31 -4.06 4.20
CA HIS A 128 -1.45 -2.98 3.21
C HIS A 128 -1.10 -1.59 3.81
N LEU A 129 -1.51 -1.30 5.04
CA LEU A 129 -1.14 -0.07 5.75
C LEU A 129 0.37 -0.03 6.08
N LEU A 130 0.95 -1.15 6.56
CA LEU A 130 2.40 -1.26 6.78
C LEU A 130 3.18 -1.01 5.49
N SER A 131 2.65 -1.48 4.37
CA SER A 131 3.25 -1.31 3.06
C SER A 131 3.27 0.16 2.57
N ASN A 132 2.53 1.05 3.23
CA ASN A 132 2.43 2.48 2.92
C ASN A 132 3.39 3.36 3.76
N LEU A 133 4.02 2.77 4.79
CA LEU A 133 4.90 3.51 5.69
C LEU A 133 6.22 3.87 4.98
N ASP A 134 6.61 5.13 5.11
CA ASP A 134 7.94 5.64 4.76
C ASP A 134 8.98 5.24 5.84
N PRO A 135 10.28 5.50 5.62
CA PRO A 135 11.30 5.13 6.60
C PRO A 135 11.12 5.71 8.01
N GLN A 136 10.67 6.96 8.14
CA GLN A 136 10.52 7.63 9.43
C GLN A 136 9.34 7.08 10.23
N THR A 137 8.23 6.82 9.55
CA THR A 137 7.04 6.21 10.16
C THR A 137 7.23 4.72 10.49
N TRP A 138 8.09 4.01 9.74
CA TRP A 138 8.54 2.67 10.12
C TRP A 138 9.28 2.66 11.45
N GLU A 139 10.20 3.61 11.65
CA GLU A 139 10.91 3.76 12.95
C GLU A 139 9.90 4.03 14.07
N ALA A 140 8.97 4.97 13.88
CA ALA A 140 7.92 5.24 14.86
C ALA A 140 7.01 4.03 15.13
N TYR A 141 6.70 3.21 14.12
CA TYR A 141 5.96 1.96 14.30
C TYR A 141 6.74 0.95 15.15
N PHE A 142 8.06 0.84 14.93
CA PHE A 142 8.90 -0.01 15.77
C PHE A 142 8.96 0.48 17.21
N ASP A 143 9.07 1.80 17.44
CA ASP A 143 9.02 2.36 18.81
C ASP A 143 7.72 1.99 19.54
N ILE A 144 6.58 2.02 18.83
CA ILE A 144 5.27 1.59 19.36
C ILE A 144 5.29 0.08 19.72
N LEU A 145 5.92 -0.75 18.89
CA LEU A 145 6.03 -2.19 19.14
C LEU A 145 7.04 -2.54 20.24
N GLU A 146 8.15 -1.80 20.36
CA GLU A 146 9.17 -1.98 21.40
C GLU A 146 8.61 -1.61 22.77
N GLY A 147 7.84 -0.52 22.85
CA GLY A 147 7.08 -0.18 24.06
C GLY A 147 6.11 -1.28 24.52
N LYS A 148 5.76 -2.23 23.63
CA LYS A 148 4.92 -3.41 23.90
C LYS A 148 5.70 -4.72 24.07
N ASN A 149 7.05 -4.70 24.08
CA ASN A 149 7.93 -5.88 24.25
C ASN A 149 7.74 -7.05 23.25
N MET A 150 7.19 -6.82 22.04
CA MET A 150 6.87 -7.92 21.09
C MET A 150 7.22 -7.65 19.62
N THR A 151 8.30 -6.91 19.32
CA THR A 151 8.61 -6.41 17.96
C THR A 151 8.61 -7.45 16.85
N MET A 152 9.39 -8.53 16.99
CA MET A 152 9.52 -9.54 15.92
C MET A 152 8.35 -10.51 15.89
N GLN A 153 7.86 -10.94 17.06
CA GLN A 153 6.79 -11.93 17.17
C GLN A 153 5.45 -11.37 16.71
N ALA A 154 5.12 -10.14 17.08
CA ALA A 154 3.90 -9.48 16.62
C ALA A 154 3.92 -9.35 15.10
N LEU A 155 5.05 -8.94 14.52
CA LEU A 155 5.18 -8.76 13.09
C LEU A 155 5.16 -10.10 12.33
N LEU A 156 5.80 -11.16 12.82
CA LEU A 156 5.67 -12.52 12.26
C LEU A 156 4.22 -13.04 12.37
N GLY A 157 3.54 -12.72 13.46
CA GLY A 157 2.14 -13.08 13.69
C GLY A 157 1.20 -12.54 12.61
N ILE A 158 1.48 -11.33 12.09
CA ILE A 158 0.71 -10.71 11.00
C ILE A 158 0.72 -11.57 9.73
N PHE A 159 1.89 -12.14 9.39
CA PHE A 159 2.05 -12.96 8.18
C PHE A 159 1.58 -14.41 8.37
N SER A 160 1.44 -14.88 9.61
CA SER A 160 1.13 -16.28 9.92
C SER A 160 -0.16 -16.79 9.28
N ASN A 161 -1.17 -15.93 9.16
CA ASN A 161 -2.50 -16.28 8.65
C ASN A 161 -2.70 -15.98 7.15
N LEU A 162 -1.73 -15.35 6.49
CA LEU A 162 -1.81 -15.07 5.04
C LEU A 162 -1.26 -16.22 4.21
N ARG A 163 -1.70 -16.33 2.94
CA ARG A 163 -1.12 -17.28 1.97
C ARG A 163 0.19 -16.74 1.40
N GLU A 164 1.11 -17.63 1.02
CA GLU A 164 2.45 -17.22 0.56
C GLU A 164 2.41 -16.30 -0.66
N ASN A 165 1.50 -16.57 -1.61
CA ASN A 165 1.33 -15.75 -2.79
C ASN A 165 0.81 -14.34 -2.45
N GLU A 166 -0.01 -14.19 -1.40
CA GLU A 166 -0.50 -12.88 -0.95
C GLU A 166 0.65 -12.08 -0.33
N ILE A 167 1.41 -12.71 0.55
CA ILE A 167 2.61 -12.10 1.16
C ILE A 167 3.58 -11.67 0.06
N ARG A 168 3.90 -12.57 -0.88
CA ARG A 168 4.79 -12.27 -2.01
C ARG A 168 4.30 -11.08 -2.83
N LYS A 169 3.01 -11.05 -3.18
CA LYS A 169 2.43 -9.93 -3.94
C LYS A 169 2.57 -8.62 -3.19
N ILE A 170 2.26 -8.59 -1.89
CA ILE A 170 2.35 -7.36 -1.12
C ILE A 170 3.81 -6.87 -1.03
N LEU A 171 4.76 -7.78 -0.80
CA LEU A 171 6.19 -7.44 -0.72
C LEU A 171 6.76 -6.98 -2.07
N LEU A 172 6.32 -7.56 -3.19
CA LEU A 172 6.68 -7.07 -4.52
C LEU A 172 6.11 -5.65 -4.80
N ASN A 173 4.94 -5.34 -4.24
CA ASN A 173 4.30 -4.03 -4.36
C ASN A 173 4.72 -3.01 -3.28
N SER A 174 5.65 -3.38 -2.39
CA SER A 174 6.20 -2.50 -1.34
C SER A 174 7.65 -2.86 -1.02
N HIS A 175 8.57 -2.21 -1.74
CA HIS A 175 10.01 -2.38 -1.55
C HIS A 175 10.44 -2.05 -0.11
N THR A 176 9.85 -1.03 0.51
CA THR A 176 10.22 -0.55 1.85
C THR A 176 9.93 -1.63 2.88
N LEU A 177 8.72 -2.18 2.88
CA LEU A 177 8.35 -3.29 3.75
C LEU A 177 9.28 -4.49 3.54
N TYR A 178 9.56 -4.87 2.28
CA TYR A 178 10.53 -5.92 1.98
C TYR A 178 11.90 -5.69 2.63
N TYR A 179 12.47 -4.49 2.48
CA TYR A 179 13.77 -4.14 3.03
C TYR A 179 13.78 -4.21 4.56
N TYR A 180 12.77 -3.64 5.24
CA TYR A 180 12.69 -3.70 6.69
C TYR A 180 12.55 -5.13 7.19
N LEU A 181 11.70 -5.95 6.57
CA LEU A 181 11.58 -7.37 6.93
C LEU A 181 12.91 -8.10 6.77
N ARG A 182 13.63 -7.90 5.66
CA ARG A 182 14.97 -8.49 5.45
C ARG A 182 15.95 -8.08 6.55
N MET A 183 16.04 -6.79 6.86
CA MET A 183 16.92 -6.29 7.93
C MET A 183 16.56 -6.90 9.29
N MET A 184 15.26 -7.03 9.59
CA MET A 184 14.77 -7.67 10.81
C MET A 184 15.09 -9.15 10.86
N MET A 185 14.94 -9.89 9.76
CA MET A 185 15.29 -11.32 9.70
C MET A 185 16.78 -11.55 9.99
N VAL A 186 17.65 -10.67 9.47
CA VAL A 186 19.11 -10.72 9.69
C VAL A 186 19.48 -10.30 11.11
N SER A 187 18.86 -9.23 11.63
CA SER A 187 19.15 -8.66 12.96
C SER A 187 18.49 -9.44 14.11
N GLY A 188 17.39 -10.15 13.82
CA GLY A 188 16.56 -10.92 14.76
C GLY A 188 17.17 -12.25 15.19
N ILE A 189 18.43 -12.54 14.84
CA ILE A 189 19.21 -13.64 15.42
C ILE A 189 19.68 -13.26 16.83
N LYS A 190 18.78 -12.82 17.71
CA LYS A 190 19.05 -12.78 19.16
C LYS A 190 18.73 -14.16 19.72
N LYS A 191 19.79 -14.96 19.91
CA LYS A 191 19.84 -16.36 20.42
C LYS A 191 19.27 -16.56 21.85
N GLY A 192 18.26 -15.84 22.30
CA GLY A 192 17.89 -15.80 23.71
C GLY A 192 16.39 -15.80 24.06
N VAL A 193 15.49 -15.92 23.09
CA VAL A 193 14.04 -16.03 23.35
C VAL A 193 13.62 -17.43 22.96
N ASP A 194 13.00 -18.16 23.89
CA ASP A 194 12.36 -19.44 23.61
C ASP A 194 11.26 -19.22 22.55
N GLN A 195 11.57 -19.55 21.30
CA GLN A 195 10.61 -19.50 20.20
C GLN A 195 9.80 -20.79 20.20
N THR A 196 8.49 -20.66 20.08
CA THR A 196 7.60 -21.80 19.84
C THR A 196 7.86 -22.41 18.46
N GLU A 197 7.58 -23.70 18.28
CA GLU A 197 7.74 -24.39 16.97
C GLU A 197 6.99 -23.65 15.85
N LYS A 198 5.78 -23.16 16.14
CA LYS A 198 4.96 -22.39 15.20
C LYS A 198 5.60 -21.07 14.79
N GLU A 199 6.29 -20.38 15.69
CA GLU A 199 7.01 -19.14 15.36
C GLU A 199 8.23 -19.43 14.49
N MET A 200 8.93 -20.54 14.75
CA MET A 200 10.06 -20.97 13.94
C MET A 200 9.62 -21.36 12.52
N GLU A 201 8.49 -22.07 12.37
CA GLU A 201 7.90 -22.38 11.06
C GLU A 201 7.53 -21.11 10.28
N ASN A 202 6.84 -20.16 10.93
CA ASN A 202 6.47 -18.89 10.30
C ASN A 202 7.70 -18.07 9.88
N ARG A 203 8.75 -18.10 10.70
CA ARG A 203 10.02 -17.45 10.39
C ARG A 203 10.66 -18.05 9.14
N VAL A 204 10.83 -19.36 9.09
CA VAL A 204 11.41 -20.08 7.93
C VAL A 204 10.60 -19.82 6.66
N ARG A 205 9.27 -19.83 6.79
CA ARG A 205 8.36 -19.52 5.69
C ARG A 205 8.56 -18.11 5.16
N LEU A 206 8.63 -17.11 6.04
CA LEU A 206 8.89 -15.73 5.64
C LEU A 206 10.28 -15.55 5.03
N GLU A 207 11.32 -16.18 5.59
CA GLU A 207 12.68 -16.19 5.03
C GLU A 207 12.68 -16.72 3.58
N SER A 208 12.03 -17.85 3.34
CA SER A 208 11.89 -18.43 1.98
C SER A 208 11.23 -17.46 1.00
N ILE A 209 10.16 -16.76 1.42
CA ILE A 209 9.49 -15.75 0.58
C ILE A 209 10.43 -14.58 0.30
N LEU A 210 11.12 -14.06 1.32
CA LEU A 210 12.04 -12.94 1.18
C LEU A 210 13.23 -13.29 0.26
N ASP A 211 13.76 -14.49 0.36
CA ASP A 211 14.83 -14.99 -0.52
C ASP A 211 14.36 -15.13 -1.96
N SER A 212 13.11 -15.56 -2.18
CA SER A 212 12.53 -15.61 -3.53
C SER A 212 12.41 -14.24 -4.19
N ILE A 213 12.25 -13.17 -3.40
CA ILE A 213 12.21 -11.78 -3.88
C ILE A 213 13.63 -11.21 -4.03
N HIS A 214 14.59 -11.65 -3.22
CA HIS A 214 15.97 -11.19 -3.23
C HIS A 214 16.69 -11.38 -4.57
N VAL A 215 16.25 -12.36 -5.37
CA VAL A 215 16.73 -12.53 -6.76
C VAL A 215 16.49 -11.27 -7.59
N TRP A 216 15.35 -10.61 -7.41
CA TRP A 216 14.99 -9.38 -8.12
C TRP A 216 15.73 -8.16 -7.60
N GLU A 217 15.98 -8.12 -6.29
CA GLU A 217 16.83 -7.11 -5.67
C GLU A 217 18.23 -7.14 -6.30
N THR A 218 18.85 -8.32 -6.33
CA THR A 218 20.19 -8.56 -6.89
C THR A 218 20.23 -8.19 -8.38
N PHE A 219 19.18 -8.53 -9.12
CA PHE A 219 19.05 -8.14 -10.53
C PHE A 219 18.99 -6.62 -10.71
N CYS A 220 18.19 -5.91 -9.92
CA CYS A 220 18.08 -4.45 -10.00
C CYS A 220 19.39 -3.76 -9.61
N GLN A 221 20.07 -4.25 -8.58
CA GLN A 221 21.40 -3.76 -8.17
C GLN A 221 22.43 -3.95 -9.28
N GLY A 222 22.50 -5.14 -9.89
CA GLY A 222 23.40 -5.41 -11.01
C GLY A 222 23.09 -4.60 -12.27
N LEU A 223 21.85 -4.15 -12.46
CA LEU A 223 21.50 -3.16 -13.48
C LEU A 223 21.99 -1.75 -13.10
N GLY A 224 21.82 -1.34 -11.84
CA GLY A 224 22.27 -0.03 -11.35
C GLY A 224 23.79 0.17 -11.40
N GLU A 225 24.56 -0.92 -11.33
CA GLU A 225 26.02 -0.89 -11.58
C GLU A 225 26.38 -0.60 -13.05
N ARG A 226 25.46 -0.88 -13.98
CA ARG A 226 25.68 -0.75 -15.44
C ARG A 226 25.02 0.49 -16.03
N PHE A 227 23.94 0.96 -15.42
CA PHE A 227 23.10 2.04 -15.91
C PHE A 227 22.82 3.04 -14.79
N ASP A 228 23.07 4.32 -15.06
CA ASP A 228 22.72 5.38 -14.12
C ASP A 228 21.24 5.75 -14.26
N PHE A 229 20.41 5.14 -13.43
CA PHE A 229 18.96 5.35 -13.43
C PHE A 229 18.57 6.82 -13.21
N LYS A 230 19.32 7.57 -12.39
CA LYS A 230 19.02 8.97 -12.10
C LYS A 230 19.23 9.82 -13.34
N SER A 231 20.36 9.63 -14.01
CA SER A 231 20.63 10.33 -15.27
C SER A 231 19.62 9.95 -16.35
N GLU A 232 19.30 8.67 -16.50
CA GLU A 232 18.33 8.20 -17.50
C GLU A 232 16.90 8.70 -17.27
N ALA A 233 16.46 8.84 -16.01
CA ALA A 233 15.13 9.36 -15.68
C ALA A 233 14.89 10.79 -16.19
N THR A 234 15.96 11.58 -16.34
CA THR A 234 15.87 12.96 -16.87
C THR A 234 15.75 13.02 -18.40
N LEU A 235 16.04 11.91 -19.09
CA LEU A 235 15.99 11.82 -20.54
C LEU A 235 14.57 11.52 -21.02
N SER A 236 14.26 12.01 -22.22
CA SER A 236 13.06 11.58 -22.94
C SER A 236 13.14 10.07 -23.28
N PRO A 237 12.03 9.33 -23.32
CA PRO A 237 12.04 7.87 -23.47
C PRO A 237 12.89 7.35 -24.65
N ASN A 238 12.88 8.05 -25.78
CA ASN A 238 13.65 7.71 -26.98
C ASN A 238 15.17 7.96 -26.89
N LYS A 239 15.65 8.62 -25.82
CA LYS A 239 17.06 8.89 -25.57
C LYS A 239 17.67 8.02 -24.47
N ARG A 240 16.83 7.23 -23.79
CA ARG A 240 17.25 6.30 -22.74
C ARG A 240 17.92 5.07 -23.36
N ASN A 241 18.69 4.35 -22.56
CA ASN A 241 19.41 3.19 -23.05
C ASN A 241 18.45 2.00 -23.24
N PRO A 242 18.21 1.54 -24.49
CA PRO A 242 17.28 0.44 -24.75
C PRO A 242 17.80 -0.92 -24.26
N ASP A 243 19.10 -1.06 -24.00
CA ASP A 243 19.70 -2.29 -23.51
C ASP A 243 19.21 -2.62 -22.10
N ARG A 244 18.94 -1.60 -21.26
CA ARG A 244 18.36 -1.78 -19.92
C ARG A 244 17.01 -2.49 -20.00
N LEU A 245 16.11 -1.95 -20.82
CA LEU A 245 14.76 -2.52 -21.02
C LEU A 245 14.83 -3.91 -21.64
N SER A 246 15.77 -4.15 -22.55
CA SER A 246 16.01 -5.45 -23.15
C SER A 246 16.48 -6.50 -22.13
N LEU A 247 17.26 -6.10 -21.13
CA LEU A 247 17.65 -6.96 -20.01
C LEU A 247 16.47 -7.28 -19.10
N VAL A 248 15.69 -6.26 -18.70
CA VAL A 248 14.46 -6.43 -17.89
C VAL A 248 13.49 -7.41 -18.57
N LEU A 249 13.19 -7.17 -19.84
CA LEU A 249 12.25 -7.96 -20.61
C LEU A 249 12.70 -9.42 -20.80
N ARG A 250 14.01 -9.65 -21.00
CA ARG A 250 14.57 -11.00 -21.05
C ARG A 250 14.42 -11.76 -19.73
N GLU A 251 14.57 -11.05 -18.62
CA GLU A 251 14.44 -11.64 -17.29
C GLU A 251 12.98 -11.99 -16.98
N LEU A 252 12.05 -11.07 -17.24
CA LEU A 252 10.61 -11.30 -17.05
C LEU A 252 10.06 -12.43 -17.92
N LYS A 253 10.61 -12.64 -19.13
CA LYS A 253 10.21 -13.76 -19.99
C LYS A 253 10.39 -15.13 -19.32
N LYS A 254 11.36 -15.26 -18.40
CA LYS A 254 11.61 -16.52 -17.67
C LYS A 254 10.48 -16.86 -16.69
N LEU A 255 9.61 -15.90 -16.39
CA LEU A 255 8.53 -16.04 -15.42
C LEU A 255 7.20 -16.45 -16.07
N PRO A 256 6.33 -17.15 -15.31
CA PRO A 256 4.93 -17.34 -15.68
C PRO A 256 4.23 -15.99 -15.91
N ALA A 257 3.34 -15.93 -16.89
CA ALA A 257 2.66 -14.69 -17.29
C ALA A 257 1.98 -13.95 -16.12
N GLN A 258 1.38 -14.70 -15.20
CA GLN A 258 0.67 -14.19 -14.03
C GLN A 258 1.57 -13.47 -13.00
N ASP A 259 2.87 -13.75 -12.98
CA ASP A 259 3.82 -13.19 -11.99
C ASP A 259 4.58 -11.98 -12.54
N ARG A 260 4.58 -11.80 -13.87
CA ARG A 260 5.38 -10.76 -14.56
C ARG A 260 4.99 -9.35 -14.13
N GLY A 261 3.70 -9.09 -13.91
CA GLY A 261 3.20 -7.78 -13.48
C GLY A 261 3.73 -7.39 -12.10
N ASP A 262 3.61 -8.29 -11.12
CA ASP A 262 4.06 -8.03 -9.75
C ASP A 262 5.59 -7.81 -9.69
N VAL A 263 6.37 -8.62 -10.41
CA VAL A 263 7.83 -8.43 -10.48
C VAL A 263 8.20 -7.14 -11.20
N LEU A 264 7.47 -6.75 -12.24
CA LEU A 264 7.71 -5.50 -12.95
C LEU A 264 7.44 -4.28 -12.06
N VAL A 265 6.40 -4.31 -11.22
CA VAL A 265 6.16 -3.27 -10.21
C VAL A 265 7.33 -3.18 -9.24
N TYR A 266 7.86 -4.31 -8.79
CA TYR A 266 9.04 -4.34 -7.92
C TYR A 266 10.27 -3.72 -8.60
N MET A 267 10.54 -4.07 -9.86
CA MET A 267 11.66 -3.49 -10.63
C MET A 267 11.51 -1.99 -10.84
N ARG A 268 10.27 -1.50 -11.04
CA ARG A 268 9.96 -0.06 -11.09
C ARG A 268 10.24 0.63 -9.76
N GLY A 269 9.81 0.03 -8.65
CA GLY A 269 10.09 0.55 -7.30
C GLY A 269 11.58 0.68 -7.00
N ASN A 270 12.42 -0.16 -7.63
CA ASN A 270 13.89 -0.12 -7.51
C ASN A 270 14.58 0.70 -8.62
N GLY A 271 13.82 1.40 -9.48
CA GLY A 271 14.37 2.27 -10.53
C GLY A 271 14.91 1.56 -11.78
N ALA A 272 14.85 0.22 -11.85
CA ALA A 272 15.25 -0.51 -13.05
C ALA A 272 14.27 -0.28 -14.23
N VAL A 273 13.04 0.11 -13.91
CA VAL A 273 12.02 0.61 -14.85
C VAL A 273 11.63 2.01 -14.38
N LEU A 274 11.72 3.00 -15.27
CA LEU A 274 11.72 4.40 -14.84
C LEU A 274 10.33 5.02 -14.76
N ASP A 275 9.39 4.58 -15.60
CA ASP A 275 8.06 5.15 -15.64
C ASP A 275 7.01 4.16 -16.18
N VAL A 276 5.76 4.61 -16.16
CA VAL A 276 4.59 3.87 -16.63
C VAL A 276 4.67 3.57 -18.14
N TRP A 277 5.36 4.41 -18.91
CA TRP A 277 5.52 4.19 -20.35
C TRP A 277 6.41 2.97 -20.61
N GLU A 278 7.53 2.86 -19.90
CA GLU A 278 8.41 1.70 -19.99
C GLU A 278 7.70 0.43 -19.50
N GLU A 279 6.98 0.51 -18.39
CA GLU A 279 6.16 -0.58 -17.85
C GLU A 279 5.16 -1.11 -18.90
N THR A 280 4.39 -0.21 -19.50
CA THR A 280 3.40 -0.54 -20.53
C THR A 280 4.05 -1.16 -21.76
N THR A 281 5.20 -0.61 -22.18
CA THR A 281 5.96 -1.11 -23.33
C THR A 281 6.45 -2.54 -23.09
N ILE A 282 6.98 -2.83 -21.90
CA ILE A 282 7.47 -4.17 -21.52
C ILE A 282 6.31 -5.18 -21.50
N LEU A 283 5.18 -4.83 -20.86
CA LEU A 283 4.01 -5.71 -20.81
C LEU A 283 3.44 -5.98 -22.20
N SER A 284 3.34 -4.95 -23.04
CA SER A 284 2.89 -5.10 -24.43
C SER A 284 3.82 -6.01 -25.23
N ALA A 285 5.13 -5.85 -25.10
CA ALA A 285 6.10 -6.68 -25.79
C ALA A 285 6.06 -8.14 -25.33
N LEU A 286 5.91 -8.40 -24.02
CA LEU A 286 5.74 -9.74 -23.48
C LEU A 286 4.43 -10.39 -23.94
N GLY A 287 3.33 -9.63 -23.96
CA GLY A 287 2.04 -10.11 -24.48
C GLY A 287 2.09 -10.42 -25.98
N ASN A 288 2.80 -9.61 -26.77
CA ASN A 288 3.05 -9.91 -28.17
C ASN A 288 3.87 -11.19 -28.32
N PHE A 289 4.94 -11.34 -27.54
CA PHE A 289 5.78 -12.53 -27.55
C PHE A 289 4.99 -13.81 -27.27
N ASP A 290 4.11 -13.80 -26.27
CA ASP A 290 3.28 -14.96 -25.95
C ASP A 290 2.30 -15.30 -27.09
N ARG A 291 1.82 -14.31 -27.85
CA ARG A 291 0.87 -14.51 -28.95
C ARG A 291 1.51 -14.93 -30.27
N VAL A 292 2.65 -14.33 -30.64
CA VAL A 292 3.24 -14.47 -31.99
C VAL A 292 4.71 -14.87 -31.99
N GLY A 293 5.32 -15.09 -30.82
CA GLY A 293 6.73 -15.49 -30.68
C GLY A 293 7.75 -14.38 -30.94
N LYS A 294 7.30 -13.12 -31.06
CA LYS A 294 8.13 -11.92 -31.30
C LYS A 294 7.71 -10.79 -30.37
N TYR A 295 8.67 -9.97 -29.93
CA TYR A 295 8.40 -8.83 -29.05
C TYR A 295 7.73 -7.66 -29.76
N PHE A 296 8.09 -7.42 -31.03
CA PHE A 296 7.57 -6.37 -31.89
C PHE A 296 7.13 -6.97 -33.23
#